data_AF-A0A098TFR4-F1
#
_entry.id   AF-A0A098TFR4-F1
#
_cell.length_a   1.000
_cell.length_b   1.000
_cell.length_c   1.000
_cell.angle_alpha   90.00
_cell.angle_beta   90.00
_cell.angle_gamma   90.00
#
_symmetry.space_group_name_H-M   'P 1'
#
loop_
_entity.id
_entity.type
_entity.pdbx_description
1 polymer ?
#
loop_
_entity_poly.entity_id
_entity_poly.type
_entity_poly.pdbx_seq_one_letter_code
_entity_poly.pdbx_strand_id
1 'polypeptide(L)'
;MKIDIIIVYIQRYRNGHEVHFVPPLTGIHLAALTPAKHTVRVIHQQVETVNLDSDADVIVLSFFSGFAPEAYRLATEYRKRSKITIAGGPHVTFAPDGSPKICR
;
A
#
# COMPACT_ATOMS: atom_id res chain seq x y z
N MET A 1 13.22 -9.83 -7.17
CA MET A 1 11.75 -9.89 -7.02
C MET A 1 11.18 -8.55 -7.43
N LYS A 2 9.98 -8.58 -7.99
CA LYS A 2 9.14 -7.43 -8.31
C LYS A 2 8.30 -7.10 -7.08
N ILE A 3 8.36 -5.86 -6.63
CA ILE A 3 7.67 -5.39 -5.43
C ILE A 3 6.81 -4.20 -5.83
N ASP A 4 5.51 -4.29 -5.59
CA ASP A 4 4.62 -3.14 -5.65
C ASP A 4 4.39 -2.61 -4.23
N ILE A 5 4.78 -1.37 -3.99
CA ILE A 5 4.46 -0.64 -2.76
C ILE A 5 3.27 0.26 -3.05
N ILE A 6 2.13 -0.06 -2.46
CA ILE A 6 0.88 0.69 -2.61
C ILE A 6 0.71 1.60 -1.41
N ILE A 7 0.71 2.91 -1.66
CA ILE A 7 0.20 3.89 -0.71
C ILE A 7 -1.32 3.88 -0.83
N VAL A 8 -1.97 3.25 0.14
CA VAL A 8 -3.43 3.05 0.14
C VAL A 8 -4.11 4.36 0.44
N TYR A 9 -5.11 4.70 -0.37
CA TYR A 9 -5.83 5.95 -0.28
C TYR A 9 -7.27 5.77 -0.77
N ILE A 10 -8.21 6.38 -0.05
CA ILE A 10 -9.56 6.62 -0.52
C ILE A 10 -9.85 8.11 -0.43
N GLN A 11 -10.55 8.65 -1.43
CA GLN A 11 -10.93 10.05 -1.44
C GLN A 11 -11.86 10.35 -0.26
N ARG A 12 -11.38 11.20 0.66
CA ARG A 12 -12.13 11.60 1.86
C ARG A 12 -12.76 12.99 1.75
N TYR A 13 -12.23 13.83 0.88
CA TYR A 13 -12.68 15.20 0.69
C TYR A 13 -13.40 15.36 -0.64
N ARG A 14 -14.39 16.24 -0.65
CA ARG A 14 -15.24 16.52 -1.82
C ARG A 14 -14.45 16.90 -3.07
N ASN A 15 -13.33 17.60 -2.90
CA ASN A 15 -12.44 18.02 -4.00
C ASN A 15 -11.13 17.20 -4.04
N GLY A 16 -11.10 16.03 -3.38
CA GLY A 16 -9.87 15.26 -3.22
C GLY A 16 -8.80 16.05 -2.47
N HIS A 17 -7.53 15.77 -2.75
CA HIS A 17 -6.42 16.57 -2.24
C HIS A 17 -5.80 17.47 -3.32
N GLU A 18 -6.53 17.86 -4.36
CA GLU A 18 -5.98 18.58 -5.52
C GLU A 18 -5.29 19.93 -5.20
N VAL A 19 -5.52 20.49 -4.00
CA VAL A 19 -4.98 21.79 -3.57
C VAL A 19 -4.03 21.68 -2.35
N HIS A 20 -4.10 20.57 -1.58
CA HIS A 20 -3.34 20.38 -0.32
C HIS A 20 -2.83 18.95 -0.14
N PHE A 21 -2.46 18.30 -1.23
CA PHE A 21 -1.91 16.95 -1.19
C PHE A 21 -0.43 16.97 -0.81
N VAL A 22 -0.11 16.39 0.35
CA VAL A 22 1.26 16.00 0.68
C VAL A 22 1.29 14.46 0.68
N PRO A 23 1.77 13.81 -0.40
CA PRO A 23 1.88 12.36 -0.43
C PRO A 23 2.84 11.90 0.67
N PRO A 24 2.55 10.80 1.37
CA PRO A 24 3.51 10.22 2.29
C PRO A 24 4.74 9.74 1.51
N LEU A 25 5.92 10.21 1.90
CA LEU A 25 7.18 9.86 1.24
C LEU A 25 7.65 8.44 1.58
N THR A 26 6.98 7.74 2.50
CA THR A 26 7.40 6.43 3.01
C THR A 26 7.66 5.40 1.92
N GLY A 27 6.77 5.30 0.91
CA GLY A 27 6.93 4.33 -0.17
C GLY A 27 8.15 4.61 -1.05
N ILE A 28 8.41 5.88 -1.35
CA ILE A 28 9.55 6.32 -2.16
C ILE A 28 10.86 6.09 -1.41
N HIS A 29 10.90 6.41 -0.10
CA HIS A 29 12.06 6.11 0.74
C HIS A 29 12.34 4.61 0.81
N LEU A 30 11.31 3.78 0.99
CA LEU A 30 11.49 2.33 1.03
C LEU A 30 12.00 1.80 -0.30
N ALA A 31 11.50 2.31 -1.44
CA ALA A 31 12.01 1.96 -2.75
C ALA A 31 13.50 2.31 -2.91
N ALA A 32 13.92 3.49 -2.46
CA ALA A 32 15.32 3.92 -2.51
C ALA A 32 16.25 3.08 -1.61
N LEU A 33 15.76 2.60 -0.47
CA LEU A 33 16.51 1.73 0.45
C LEU A 33 16.50 0.26 0.05
N THR A 34 15.63 -0.13 -0.89
CA THR A 34 15.51 -1.53 -1.30
C THR A 34 16.75 -1.93 -2.12
N PRO A 35 17.38 -3.10 -1.82
CA PRO A 35 18.55 -3.56 -2.57
C PRO A 35 18.30 -3.62 -4.09
N ALA A 36 19.28 -3.17 -4.89
CA ALA A 36 19.16 -3.01 -6.34
C ALA A 36 18.81 -4.31 -7.12
N LYS A 37 19.00 -5.50 -6.51
CA LYS A 37 18.55 -6.79 -7.06
C LYS A 37 17.01 -6.95 -7.09
N HIS A 38 16.26 -5.98 -6.58
CA HIS A 38 14.81 -5.97 -6.57
C HIS A 38 14.30 -4.80 -7.42
N THR A 39 13.19 -5.03 -8.11
CA THR A 39 12.50 -3.99 -8.87
C THR A 39 11.34 -3.52 -8.04
N VAL A 40 11.31 -2.23 -7.71
CA VAL A 40 10.27 -1.64 -6.87
C VAL A 40 9.46 -0.63 -7.69
N ARG A 41 8.15 -0.76 -7.63
CA ARG A 41 7.21 0.24 -8.14
C ARG A 41 6.41 0.79 -6.98
N VAL A 42 6.34 2.12 -6.89
CA VAL A 42 5.54 2.81 -5.86
C VAL A 42 4.27 3.32 -6.53
N ILE A 43 3.13 2.90 -6.02
CA ILE A 43 1.80 3.22 -6.55
C ILE A 43 1.10 4.06 -5.50
N HIS A 44 0.73 5.28 -5.85
CA HIS A 44 -0.12 6.09 -5.00
C HIS A 44 -1.57 5.98 -5.47
N GLN A 45 -2.44 5.35 -4.69
CA GLN A 45 -3.81 5.02 -5.11
C GLN A 45 -4.68 6.25 -5.46
N GLN A 46 -4.33 7.44 -4.93
CA GLN A 46 -4.96 8.70 -5.34
C GLN A 46 -4.66 9.09 -6.80
N VAL A 47 -3.51 8.71 -7.35
CA VAL A 47 -3.01 9.16 -8.66
C VAL A 47 -3.14 8.06 -9.72
N GLU A 48 -3.00 6.80 -9.31
CA GLU A 48 -3.07 5.64 -10.20
C GLU A 48 -4.02 4.58 -9.62
N THR A 49 -4.80 3.94 -10.49
CA THR A 49 -5.65 2.81 -10.08
C THR A 49 -4.80 1.61 -9.71
N VAL A 50 -5.12 0.97 -8.58
CA VAL A 50 -4.43 -0.23 -8.13
C VAL A 50 -4.79 -1.42 -9.02
N ASN A 51 -3.79 -1.99 -9.70
CA ASN A 51 -3.96 -3.21 -10.50
C ASN A 51 -3.95 -4.46 -9.60
N LEU A 52 -5.11 -5.12 -9.46
CA LEU A 52 -5.26 -6.33 -8.66
C LEU A 52 -4.58 -7.56 -9.29
N ASP A 53 -4.36 -7.53 -10.60
CA ASP A 53 -3.70 -8.61 -11.34
C ASP A 53 -2.22 -8.29 -11.60
N SER A 54 -1.61 -7.49 -10.71
CA SER A 54 -0.18 -7.15 -10.75
C SER A 54 0.70 -8.41 -10.90
N ASP A 55 1.76 -8.29 -11.70
CA ASP A 55 2.78 -9.34 -11.87
C ASP A 55 3.85 -9.31 -10.77
N ALA A 56 3.71 -8.42 -9.77
CA ALA A 56 4.63 -8.36 -8.64
C ALA A 56 4.62 -9.64 -7.81
N ASP A 57 5.79 -9.99 -7.27
CA ASP A 57 5.97 -11.13 -6.37
C ASP A 57 5.44 -10.80 -4.97
N VAL A 58 5.60 -9.54 -4.54
CA VAL A 58 5.21 -9.03 -3.23
C VAL A 58 4.44 -7.73 -3.36
N ILE A 59 3.33 -7.64 -2.64
CA ILE A 59 2.52 -6.43 -2.49
C ILE A 59 2.73 -5.88 -1.09
N VAL A 60 3.14 -4.62 -0.98
CA VAL A 60 3.29 -3.91 0.30
C VAL A 60 2.22 -2.84 0.39
N LEU A 61 1.34 -2.92 1.38
CA LEU A 61 0.30 -1.93 1.63
C LEU A 61 0.75 -0.99 2.75
N SER A 62 0.97 0.28 2.44
CA SER A 62 1.30 1.32 3.43
C SER A 62 0.13 2.27 3.62
N PHE A 63 -0.33 2.43 4.87
CA PHE A 63 -1.56 3.18 5.14
C PHE A 63 -1.67 3.76 6.55
N PHE A 64 -2.46 4.83 6.66
CA PHE A 64 -2.93 5.39 7.94
C PHE A 64 -4.24 4.70 8.36
N SER A 65 -4.59 4.78 9.65
CA SER A 65 -5.79 4.12 10.21
C SER A 65 -7.08 4.47 9.46
N GLY A 66 -7.16 5.68 8.94
CA GLY A 66 -8.30 6.11 8.14
C GLY A 66 -8.52 5.37 6.82
N PHE A 67 -7.47 4.72 6.30
CA PHE A 67 -7.50 3.96 5.05
C PHE A 67 -7.47 2.45 5.29
N ALA A 68 -7.52 2.01 6.56
CA ALA A 68 -7.48 0.60 6.92
C ALA A 68 -8.57 -0.24 6.24
N PRO A 69 -9.85 0.19 6.15
CA PRO A 69 -10.87 -0.61 5.45
C PRO A 69 -10.52 -0.92 3.99
N GLU A 70 -9.98 0.06 3.26
CA GLU A 70 -9.54 -0.13 1.89
C GLU A 70 -8.30 -1.02 1.82
N ALA A 71 -7.33 -0.83 2.72
CA ALA A 71 -6.15 -1.69 2.78
C ALA A 71 -6.54 -3.15 3.01
N TYR A 72 -7.58 -3.41 3.82
CA TYR A 72 -8.02 -4.77 4.14
C TYR A 72 -8.76 -5.41 2.97
N ARG A 73 -9.54 -4.60 2.24
CA ARG A 73 -10.16 -5.01 0.98
C ARG A 73 -9.09 -5.40 -0.05
N LEU A 74 -8.09 -4.55 -0.27
CA LEU A 74 -6.96 -4.84 -1.18
C LEU A 74 -6.19 -6.09 -0.74
N ALA A 75 -5.88 -6.22 0.55
CA ALA A 75 -5.18 -7.40 1.07
C ALA A 75 -5.95 -8.70 0.83
N THR A 76 -7.27 -8.66 1.01
CA THR A 76 -8.15 -9.80 0.73
C THR A 76 -8.14 -10.15 -0.77
N GLU A 77 -8.24 -9.16 -1.65
CA GLU A 77 -8.22 -9.37 -3.10
C GLU A 77 -6.88 -9.92 -3.60
N TYR A 78 -5.76 -9.44 -3.07
CA TYR A 78 -4.44 -9.96 -3.40
C TYR A 78 -4.22 -11.38 -2.84
N ARG A 79 -4.71 -11.69 -1.63
CA ARG A 79 -4.64 -13.06 -1.10
C ARG A 79 -5.48 -14.04 -1.92
N LYS A 80 -6.67 -13.66 -2.38
CA LYS A 80 -7.48 -14.49 -3.30
C LYS A 80 -6.71 -14.88 -4.57
N ARG A 81 -5.76 -14.02 -4.99
CA ARG A 81 -4.86 -14.22 -6.12
C ARG A 81 -3.50 -14.82 -5.73
N SER A 82 -3.39 -15.36 -4.51
CA SER A 82 -2.19 -15.99 -3.97
C SER A 82 -0.94 -15.09 -3.93
N LYS A 83 -1.12 -13.76 -3.92
CA LYS A 83 -0.01 -12.81 -3.79
C LYS A 83 0.47 -12.72 -2.35
N ILE A 84 1.79 -12.68 -2.17
CA ILE A 84 2.39 -12.33 -0.88
C ILE A 84 2.03 -10.87 -0.60
N THR A 85 1.29 -10.62 0.46
CA THR A 85 0.84 -9.28 0.84
C THR A 85 1.33 -8.96 2.23
N ILE A 86 1.99 -7.81 2.39
CA ILE A 86 2.56 -7.31 3.64
C ILE A 86 1.87 -5.98 3.98
N ALA A 87 1.44 -5.82 5.23
CA ALA A 87 0.89 -4.56 5.72
C ALA A 87 1.99 -3.76 6.45
N GLY A 88 2.04 -2.45 6.23
CA GLY A 88 2.96 -1.56 6.92
C GLY A 88 2.43 -0.13 7.03
N GLY A 89 3.29 0.77 7.48
CA GLY A 89 2.94 2.16 7.72
C GLY A 89 2.34 2.41 9.11
N PRO A 90 1.96 3.66 9.41
CA PRO A 90 1.63 4.09 10.77
C PRO A 90 0.54 3.28 11.46
N HIS A 91 -0.50 2.86 10.72
CA HIS A 91 -1.56 2.04 11.32
C HIS A 91 -1.00 0.75 11.91
N VAL A 92 -0.20 0.01 11.13
CA VAL A 92 0.36 -1.29 11.53
C VAL A 92 1.39 -1.12 12.65
N THR A 93 2.19 -0.06 12.60
CA THR A 93 3.20 0.22 13.63
C THR A 93 2.58 0.57 14.98
N PHE A 94 1.54 1.40 15.00
CA PHE A 94 0.94 1.90 16.25
C PHE A 94 -0.24 1.06 16.76
N ALA A 95 -0.83 0.20 15.92
CA ALA A 95 -1.92 -0.71 16.27
C ALA A 95 -1.66 -2.11 15.67
N PRO A 96 -0.63 -2.84 16.16
CA PRO A 96 -0.22 -4.12 15.59
C PRO A 96 -1.32 -5.20 15.72
N ASP A 97 -2.13 -5.14 16.77
CA ASP A 97 -3.28 -6.00 17.01
C ASP A 97 -4.46 -5.72 16.06
N GLY A 98 -4.61 -4.47 15.64
CA GLY A 98 -5.61 -4.01 14.67
C GLY A 98 -5.30 -4.37 13.23
N SER A 99 -4.08 -4.83 12.94
CA SER A 99 -3.60 -5.12 11.59
C SER A 99 -4.32 -6.31 10.95
N PRO A 100 -4.47 -6.33 9.60
CA PRO A 100 -5.21 -7.38 8.93
C PRO A 100 -4.43 -8.70 9.03
N LYS A 101 -5.01 -9.68 9.73
CA LYS A 101 -4.44 -11.05 9.89
C LYS A 101 -4.22 -11.81 8.59
N ILE A 102 -4.57 -11.20 7.47
CA ILE A 102 -4.47 -11.75 6.12
C ILE A 102 -3.13 -11.43 5.45
N CYS A 103 -2.39 -10.47 5.99
CA CYS A 103 -1.05 -10.14 5.55
C CYS A 103 -0.02 -11.04 6.26
N ARG A 104 1.10 -11.31 5.58
CA ARG A 104 2.24 -12.07 6.10
C ARG A 104 3.26 -11.18 6.78
#